data_AF-A0A7S7UJT6-F1
#
_entry.id   AF-A0A7S7UJT6-F1
#
_cell.length_a   1.000
_cell.length_b   1.000
_cell.length_c   1.000
_cell.angle_alpha   90.00
_cell.angle_beta   90.00
_cell.angle_gamma   90.00
#
_symmetry.space_group_name_H-M   'P 1'
#
loop_
_entity.id
_entity.type
_entity.pdbx_description
1 polymer ?
#
loop_
_entity_poly.entity_id
_entity_poly.type
_entity_poly.pdbx_seq_one_letter_code
_entity_poly.pdbx_strand_id
1 'polypeptide(L)'
;MAHIGEVVWTSRLPGPADSRLKTTEFGKWKKAAGELAQSQASMTHARRDELRKALIELDKLFRKAPPSVYKAYRNLSERRLEESARSFGDSVGEGRLLWSVSEETPEQVAVSLGGLIRAIDRVLLERRSQWPIASGEWRLEALGCWFIPRQGVSAGRPARRSQAYSKRGLLFHRILPTFIDGYAVEVVDSRTLHSAAQDPTNWKMGACLFEALKLEAEFATVDGDKRFIVSGVDAPAAGNAVLLQMANALQENCIAIVWPELTVPPGLREKIVKFIRERDVADPLEPPEIVIPGTWHEVAGKEIVNRARIYDGYGEERLVYDKIAPYADDDWGIENITAGERMCVLATEGALIGVAICLDFCDVCDTPFRDLDVDVMLVPSMGNDRTMQGHQTTASQVEVKFGTRSFVVQHPTHNRYGDGRLGTILPLLKEPNAVSARELGQKTVWTAYKWGR
;
A
#
# COMPACT_ATOMS: atom_id res chain seq x y z
N MET A 1 -33.90 32.62 29.32
CA MET A 1 -34.88 32.03 28.40
C MET A 1 -34.31 32.07 26.99
N ALA A 2 -33.72 30.96 26.53
CA ALA A 2 -33.27 30.79 25.17
C ALA A 2 -33.63 29.36 24.76
N HIS A 3 -34.53 29.22 23.79
CA HIS A 3 -34.98 27.95 23.25
C HIS A 3 -33.87 27.32 22.42
N ILE A 4 -33.32 26.20 22.89
CA ILE A 4 -32.48 25.30 22.10
C ILE A 4 -33.43 24.28 21.47
N GLY A 5 -33.64 24.38 20.16
CA GLY A 5 -34.46 23.45 19.40
C GLY A 5 -33.75 22.11 19.21
N GLU A 6 -34.42 21.02 19.57
CA GLU A 6 -34.02 19.65 19.25
C GLU A 6 -34.05 19.43 17.74
N VAL A 7 -32.88 19.20 17.13
CA VAL A 7 -32.78 18.70 15.75
C VAL A 7 -32.91 17.18 15.82
N VAL A 8 -34.15 16.69 15.59
CA VAL A 8 -34.44 15.26 15.43
C VAL A 8 -33.86 14.78 14.10
N TRP A 9 -32.68 14.16 14.13
CA TRP A 9 -32.13 13.41 13.01
C TRP A 9 -32.95 12.13 12.81
N THR A 10 -33.97 12.19 11.96
CA THR A 10 -34.60 10.97 11.46
C THR A 10 -33.65 10.30 10.48
N SER A 11 -32.98 9.23 10.93
CA SER A 11 -32.20 8.34 10.08
C SER A 11 -33.14 7.59 9.13
N ARG A 12 -33.53 8.24 8.03
CA ARG A 12 -34.15 7.54 6.91
C ARG A 12 -33.14 6.53 6.39
N LEU A 13 -33.35 5.26 6.72
CA LEU A 13 -32.71 4.13 6.04
C LEU A 13 -32.86 4.37 4.53
N PRO A 14 -31.78 4.26 3.73
CA PRO A 14 -31.90 4.41 2.29
C PRO A 14 -32.93 3.39 1.79
N GLY A 15 -33.96 3.89 1.10
CA GLY A 15 -34.99 3.06 0.50
C GLY A 15 -34.37 2.00 -0.44
N PRO A 16 -35.08 0.90 -0.71
CA PRO A 16 -34.61 -0.16 -1.60
C PRO A 16 -34.13 0.46 -2.92
N ALA A 17 -32.90 0.11 -3.30
CA ALA A 17 -32.27 0.63 -4.50
C ALA A 17 -33.19 0.40 -5.71
N ASP A 18 -33.41 1.47 -6.48
CA ASP A 18 -34.23 1.49 -7.68
C ASP A 18 -33.86 0.31 -8.60
N SER A 19 -34.66 -0.75 -8.54
CA SER A 19 -34.34 -2.08 -9.06
C SER A 19 -34.56 -2.21 -10.57
N ARG A 20 -34.85 -1.09 -11.27
CA ARG A 20 -35.48 -1.12 -12.59
C ARG A 20 -34.65 -0.60 -13.77
N LEU A 21 -33.48 0.00 -13.56
CA LEU A 21 -32.65 0.39 -14.70
C LEU A 21 -31.70 -0.75 -15.09
N LYS A 22 -32.24 -1.71 -15.86
CA LYS A 22 -31.44 -2.56 -16.76
C LYS A 22 -30.80 -1.64 -17.80
N THR A 23 -29.65 -1.07 -17.47
CA THR A 23 -28.88 -0.27 -18.43
C THR A 23 -28.28 -1.19 -19.50
N THR A 24 -28.07 -0.66 -20.69
CA THR A 24 -27.39 -1.37 -21.78
C THR A 24 -26.02 -1.90 -21.35
N GLU A 25 -25.33 -1.17 -20.45
CA GLU A 25 -24.05 -1.57 -19.85
C GLU A 25 -24.17 -2.84 -18.99
N PHE A 26 -25.21 -2.92 -18.14
CA PHE A 26 -25.45 -4.13 -17.34
C PHE A 26 -25.74 -5.33 -18.23
N GLY A 27 -26.50 -5.17 -19.31
CA GLY A 27 -26.74 -6.23 -20.29
C GLY A 27 -25.45 -6.75 -20.95
N LYS A 28 -24.57 -5.84 -21.40
CA LYS A 28 -23.27 -6.18 -22.00
C LYS A 28 -22.36 -6.91 -21.01
N TRP A 29 -22.23 -6.38 -19.80
CA TRP A 29 -21.40 -6.98 -18.75
C TRP A 29 -21.95 -8.36 -18.32
N LYS A 30 -23.27 -8.49 -18.19
CA LYS A 30 -23.95 -9.75 -17.88
C LYS A 30 -23.71 -10.82 -18.95
N LYS A 31 -23.67 -10.43 -20.23
CA LYS A 31 -23.30 -11.33 -21.33
C LYS A 31 -21.87 -11.86 -21.16
N ALA A 32 -20.91 -10.97 -20.91
CA ALA A 32 -19.51 -11.36 -20.65
C ALA A 32 -19.38 -12.27 -19.43
N ALA A 33 -20.15 -12.02 -18.37
CA ALA A 33 -20.22 -12.88 -17.20
C ALA A 33 -20.78 -14.28 -17.55
N GLY A 34 -21.81 -14.36 -18.39
CA GLY A 34 -22.35 -15.63 -18.88
C GLY A 34 -21.36 -16.43 -19.74
N GLU A 35 -20.61 -15.75 -20.60
CA GLU A 35 -19.55 -16.36 -21.41
C GLU A 35 -18.42 -16.93 -20.52
N LEU A 36 -18.00 -16.18 -19.50
CA LEU A 36 -17.03 -16.66 -18.52
C LEU A 36 -17.55 -17.87 -17.73
N ALA A 37 -18.81 -17.84 -17.29
CA ALA A 37 -19.44 -18.95 -16.59
C ALA A 37 -19.45 -20.22 -17.43
N GLN A 38 -19.80 -20.12 -18.72
CA GLN A 38 -19.76 -21.25 -19.66
C GLN A 38 -18.34 -21.79 -19.85
N SER A 39 -17.34 -20.91 -19.96
CA SER A 39 -15.94 -21.31 -20.07
C SER A 39 -15.41 -22.02 -18.82
N GLN A 40 -15.93 -21.68 -17.65
CA GLN A 40 -15.52 -22.28 -16.38
C GLN A 40 -16.31 -23.56 -16.04
N ALA A 41 -17.50 -23.74 -16.60
CA ALA A 41 -18.35 -24.91 -16.35
C ALA A 41 -17.72 -26.25 -16.80
N SER A 42 -16.74 -26.22 -17.72
CA SER A 42 -15.99 -27.42 -18.12
C SER A 42 -14.95 -27.85 -17.08
N MET A 43 -14.66 -27.03 -16.07
CA MET A 43 -13.74 -27.39 -14.98
C MET A 43 -14.44 -28.35 -14.02
N THR A 44 -14.08 -29.63 -14.08
CA THR A 44 -14.66 -30.68 -13.22
C THR A 44 -13.72 -31.20 -12.14
N HIS A 45 -12.43 -30.90 -12.25
CA HIS A 45 -11.35 -31.31 -11.32
C HIS A 45 -10.24 -30.25 -11.31
N ALA A 46 -10.62 -28.97 -11.23
CA ALA A 46 -9.70 -27.85 -11.33
C ALA A 46 -8.55 -27.97 -10.33
N ARG A 47 -7.33 -27.93 -10.85
CA ARG A 47 -6.10 -27.86 -10.07
C ARG A 47 -5.85 -26.44 -9.57
N ARG A 48 -4.85 -26.28 -8.70
CA ARG A 48 -4.37 -24.99 -8.18
C ARG A 48 -4.35 -23.88 -9.22
N ASP A 49 -3.70 -24.12 -10.37
CA ASP A 49 -3.48 -23.09 -11.39
C ASP A 49 -4.75 -22.73 -12.17
N GLU A 50 -5.66 -23.69 -12.34
CA GLU A 50 -6.96 -23.47 -12.98
C GLU A 50 -7.87 -22.63 -12.08
N LEU A 51 -7.92 -22.94 -10.77
CA LEU A 51 -8.63 -22.13 -9.78
C LEU A 51 -8.05 -20.72 -9.64
N ARG A 52 -6.71 -20.60 -9.65
CA ARG A 52 -6.02 -19.30 -9.66
C ARG A 52 -6.41 -18.47 -10.88
N LYS A 53 -6.37 -19.06 -12.08
CA LYS A 53 -6.78 -18.40 -13.31
C LYS A 53 -8.26 -17.97 -13.25
N ALA A 54 -9.14 -18.87 -12.80
CA ALA A 54 -10.56 -18.57 -12.67
C ALA A 54 -10.82 -17.40 -11.70
N LEU A 55 -10.11 -17.35 -10.56
CA LEU A 55 -10.20 -16.24 -9.61
C LEU A 55 -9.77 -14.90 -10.23
N ILE A 56 -8.68 -14.90 -11.01
CA ILE A 56 -8.18 -13.71 -11.70
C ILE A 56 -9.18 -13.22 -12.76
N GLU A 57 -9.78 -14.13 -13.53
CA GLU A 57 -10.80 -13.78 -14.53
C GLU A 57 -12.06 -13.20 -13.88
N LEU A 58 -12.51 -13.78 -12.76
CA LEU A 58 -13.63 -13.28 -11.97
C LEU A 58 -13.33 -11.90 -11.35
N ASP A 59 -12.14 -11.70 -10.80
CA ASP A 59 -11.70 -10.39 -10.29
C ASP A 59 -11.70 -9.33 -11.38
N LYS A 60 -11.12 -9.64 -12.55
CA LYS A 60 -11.12 -8.76 -13.73
C LYS A 60 -12.53 -8.44 -14.20
N LEU A 61 -13.43 -9.43 -14.24
CA LEU A 61 -14.83 -9.24 -14.58
C LEU A 61 -15.51 -8.30 -13.58
N PHE A 62 -15.32 -8.52 -12.27
CA PHE A 62 -15.92 -7.70 -11.23
C PHE A 62 -15.41 -6.26 -11.24
N ARG A 63 -14.11 -6.06 -11.47
CA ARG A 63 -13.49 -4.72 -11.61
C ARG A 63 -14.02 -3.93 -12.82
N LYS A 64 -14.68 -4.59 -13.77
CA LYS A 64 -15.37 -3.97 -14.92
C LYS A 64 -16.88 -3.92 -14.75
N ALA A 65 -17.40 -4.23 -13.57
CA ALA A 65 -18.84 -4.24 -13.32
C ALA A 65 -19.44 -2.82 -13.44
N PRO A 66 -20.71 -2.70 -13.88
CA PRO A 66 -21.37 -1.40 -13.93
C PRO A 66 -21.65 -0.85 -12.52
N PRO A 67 -21.87 0.47 -12.37
CA PRO A 67 -22.12 1.12 -11.07
C PRO A 67 -23.26 0.49 -10.25
N SER A 68 -24.29 -0.07 -10.91
CA SER A 68 -25.41 -0.75 -10.24
C SER A 68 -24.97 -1.99 -9.46
N VAL A 69 -24.06 -2.80 -10.02
CA VAL A 69 -23.49 -3.99 -9.37
C VAL A 69 -22.55 -3.58 -8.24
N TYR A 70 -21.71 -2.57 -8.44
CA TYR A 70 -20.85 -2.02 -7.38
C TYR A 70 -21.65 -1.51 -6.18
N LYS A 71 -22.71 -0.73 -6.46
CA LYS A 71 -23.60 -0.21 -5.42
C LYS A 71 -24.28 -1.36 -4.69
N ALA A 72 -24.75 -2.38 -5.41
CA ALA A 72 -25.36 -3.55 -4.80
C ALA A 72 -24.37 -4.30 -3.90
N TYR A 73 -23.16 -4.61 -4.40
CA TYR A 73 -22.11 -5.27 -3.64
C TYR A 73 -21.74 -4.51 -2.37
N ARG A 74 -21.55 -3.19 -2.48
CA ARG A 74 -21.23 -2.31 -1.35
C ARG A 74 -22.27 -2.41 -0.23
N ASN A 75 -23.53 -2.66 -0.59
CA ASN A 75 -24.62 -2.78 0.36
C ASN A 75 -24.77 -4.17 0.98
N LEU A 76 -24.05 -5.19 0.51
CA LEU A 76 -24.09 -6.55 1.06
C LEU A 76 -23.45 -6.61 2.45
N SER A 77 -24.10 -7.32 3.36
CA SER A 77 -23.51 -7.67 4.66
C SER A 77 -22.45 -8.76 4.48
N GLU A 78 -21.49 -8.86 5.41
CA GLU A 78 -20.53 -9.97 5.41
C GLU A 78 -21.24 -11.31 5.53
N ARG A 79 -22.28 -11.40 6.36
CA ARG A 79 -23.08 -12.61 6.52
C ARG A 79 -23.65 -13.12 5.19
N ARG A 80 -24.20 -12.25 4.34
CA ARG A 80 -24.76 -12.64 3.03
C ARG A 80 -23.68 -13.13 2.07
N LEU A 81 -22.51 -12.48 2.04
CA LEU A 81 -21.38 -12.94 1.24
C LEU A 81 -20.87 -14.31 1.75
N GLU A 82 -20.80 -14.50 3.06
CA GLU A 82 -20.35 -15.75 3.68
C GLU A 82 -21.34 -16.91 3.44
N GLU A 83 -22.64 -16.66 3.54
CA GLU A 83 -23.68 -17.62 3.17
C GLU A 83 -23.56 -18.03 1.70
N SER A 84 -23.37 -17.06 0.80
CA SER A 84 -23.16 -17.34 -0.62
C SER A 84 -21.83 -18.03 -0.91
N ALA A 85 -20.75 -17.72 -0.19
CA ALA A 85 -19.47 -18.40 -0.37
C ALA A 85 -19.58 -19.87 0.05
N ARG A 86 -20.26 -20.15 1.17
CA ARG A 86 -20.51 -21.51 1.64
C ARG A 86 -21.32 -22.35 0.64
N SER A 87 -22.29 -21.76 -0.07
CA SER A 87 -23.04 -22.50 -1.09
C SER A 87 -22.20 -22.94 -2.28
N PHE A 88 -21.03 -22.33 -2.52
CA PHE A 88 -20.07 -22.76 -3.54
C PHE A 88 -18.95 -23.64 -2.99
N GLY A 89 -18.70 -23.62 -1.68
CA GLY A 89 -17.53 -24.20 -1.02
C GLY A 89 -17.25 -25.65 -1.41
N ASP A 90 -18.25 -26.54 -1.30
CA ASP A 90 -18.10 -27.96 -1.62
C ASP A 90 -17.72 -28.16 -3.10
N SER A 91 -18.46 -27.52 -4.02
CA SER A 91 -18.19 -27.62 -5.46
C SER A 91 -16.80 -27.11 -5.83
N VAL A 92 -16.39 -25.95 -5.31
CA VAL A 92 -15.07 -25.37 -5.57
C VAL A 92 -13.98 -26.23 -4.95
N GLY A 93 -14.21 -26.80 -3.77
CA GLY A 93 -13.32 -27.74 -3.11
C GLY A 93 -13.08 -28.99 -3.97
N GLU A 94 -14.09 -29.49 -4.66
CA GLU A 94 -13.95 -30.60 -5.61
C GLU A 94 -13.35 -30.17 -6.96
N GLY A 95 -13.04 -28.88 -7.14
CA GLY A 95 -12.52 -28.32 -8.40
C GLY A 95 -13.60 -28.13 -9.47
N ARG A 96 -14.88 -28.01 -9.07
CA ARG A 96 -16.02 -27.77 -9.95
C ARG A 96 -16.48 -26.32 -9.85
N LEU A 97 -16.51 -25.61 -10.98
CA LEU A 97 -16.99 -24.22 -11.04
C LEU A 97 -18.32 -24.14 -11.77
N LEU A 98 -19.43 -24.28 -11.03
CA LEU A 98 -20.78 -24.23 -11.57
C LEU A 98 -21.50 -22.96 -11.08
N TRP A 99 -21.64 -21.98 -11.97
CA TRP A 99 -22.35 -20.73 -11.69
C TRP A 99 -23.02 -20.19 -12.95
N SER A 100 -23.96 -19.26 -12.79
CA SER A 100 -24.65 -18.62 -13.91
C SER A 100 -25.19 -17.25 -13.49
N VAL A 101 -25.50 -16.39 -14.47
CA VAL A 101 -26.06 -15.04 -14.22
C VAL A 101 -27.36 -14.77 -14.98
N SER A 102 -27.88 -15.70 -15.79
CA SER A 102 -28.86 -15.44 -16.87
C SER A 102 -30.11 -14.65 -16.47
N GLU A 103 -30.67 -14.86 -15.28
CA GLU A 103 -31.92 -14.21 -14.84
C GLU A 103 -31.76 -13.27 -13.63
N GLU A 104 -30.53 -12.93 -13.27
CA GLU A 104 -30.25 -12.21 -12.03
C GLU A 104 -30.34 -10.68 -12.18
N THR A 105 -30.82 -10.03 -11.12
CA THR A 105 -30.71 -8.58 -10.85
C THR A 105 -29.28 -8.20 -10.46
N PRO A 106 -28.87 -6.91 -10.52
CA PRO A 106 -27.53 -6.50 -10.08
C PRO A 106 -27.15 -6.95 -8.66
N GLU A 107 -28.13 -7.03 -7.75
CA GLU A 107 -27.91 -7.52 -6.39
C GLU A 107 -27.68 -9.04 -6.34
N GLN A 108 -28.49 -9.83 -7.03
CA GLN A 108 -28.31 -11.29 -7.10
C GLN A 108 -26.96 -11.64 -7.73
N VAL A 109 -26.59 -10.97 -8.82
CA VAL A 109 -25.27 -11.12 -9.45
C VAL A 109 -24.14 -10.75 -8.47
N ALA A 110 -24.27 -9.62 -7.77
CA ALA A 110 -23.24 -9.19 -6.81
C ALA A 110 -23.05 -10.20 -5.66
N VAL A 111 -24.14 -10.80 -5.16
CA VAL A 111 -24.09 -11.87 -4.15
C VAL A 111 -23.42 -13.11 -4.72
N SER A 112 -23.89 -13.60 -5.87
CA SER A 112 -23.42 -14.83 -6.52
C SER A 112 -21.93 -14.76 -6.85
N LEU A 113 -21.51 -13.73 -7.60
CA LEU A 113 -20.09 -13.53 -7.93
C LEU A 113 -19.23 -13.25 -6.71
N GLY A 114 -19.70 -12.42 -5.77
CA GLY A 114 -18.98 -12.12 -4.54
C GLY A 114 -18.76 -13.37 -3.69
N GLY A 115 -19.77 -14.22 -3.58
CA GLY A 115 -19.69 -15.51 -2.90
C GLY A 115 -18.74 -16.47 -3.60
N LEU A 116 -18.85 -16.63 -4.92
CA LEU A 116 -17.97 -17.50 -5.71
C LEU A 116 -16.49 -17.09 -5.59
N ILE A 117 -16.19 -15.79 -5.75
CA ILE A 117 -14.84 -15.24 -5.58
C ILE A 117 -14.30 -15.59 -4.19
N ARG A 118 -15.09 -15.39 -3.13
CA ARG A 118 -14.69 -15.73 -1.75
C ARG A 118 -14.51 -17.23 -1.52
N ALA A 119 -15.30 -18.07 -2.18
CA ALA A 119 -15.17 -19.52 -2.10
C ALA A 119 -13.85 -19.97 -2.72
N ILE A 120 -13.51 -19.49 -3.93
CA ILE A 120 -12.24 -19.83 -4.59
C ILE A 120 -11.04 -19.28 -3.79
N ASP A 121 -11.11 -18.02 -3.35
CA ASP A 121 -10.08 -17.38 -2.53
C ASP A 121 -9.80 -18.17 -1.24
N ARG A 122 -10.85 -18.69 -0.59
CA ARG A 122 -10.75 -19.55 0.60
C ARG A 122 -10.17 -20.93 0.30
N VAL A 123 -10.65 -21.63 -0.73
CA VAL A 123 -10.17 -22.98 -1.07
C VAL A 123 -8.67 -22.94 -1.42
N LEU A 124 -8.22 -21.90 -2.13
CA LEU A 124 -6.79 -21.71 -2.43
C LEU A 124 -5.96 -21.51 -1.14
N LEU A 125 -6.48 -20.77 -0.15
CA LEU A 125 -5.84 -20.63 1.16
C LEU A 125 -5.80 -21.96 1.92
N GLU A 126 -6.94 -22.62 2.09
CA GLU A 126 -7.07 -23.83 2.91
C GLU A 126 -6.18 -24.97 2.41
N ARG A 127 -5.93 -25.02 1.09
CA ARG A 127 -5.08 -26.02 0.45
C ARG A 127 -3.64 -25.59 0.25
N ARG A 128 -3.21 -24.44 0.78
CA ARG A 128 -1.84 -23.91 0.58
C ARG A 128 -0.72 -24.88 0.99
N SER A 129 -0.97 -25.78 1.95
CA SER A 129 0.00 -26.82 2.35
C SER A 129 0.15 -27.92 1.29
N GLN A 130 -0.91 -28.22 0.56
CA GLN A 130 -0.93 -29.17 -0.55
C GLN A 130 -0.51 -28.50 -1.87
N TRP A 131 -0.76 -27.20 -1.97
CA TRP A 131 -0.57 -26.35 -3.14
C TRP A 131 0.29 -25.13 -2.80
N PRO A 132 1.54 -25.31 -2.34
CA PRO A 132 2.41 -24.18 -2.06
C PRO A 132 2.59 -23.37 -3.34
N ILE A 133 2.60 -22.04 -3.23
CA ILE A 133 2.90 -21.14 -4.34
C ILE A 133 4.20 -20.43 -3.99
N ALA A 134 5.28 -20.80 -4.66
CA ALA A 134 6.56 -20.14 -4.46
C ALA A 134 6.49 -18.68 -4.92
N SER A 135 7.29 -17.80 -4.33
CA SER A 135 7.32 -16.37 -4.68
C SER A 135 7.64 -16.13 -6.17
N GLY A 136 8.51 -16.95 -6.75
CA GLY A 136 8.81 -16.93 -8.18
C GLY A 136 7.60 -17.28 -9.09
N GLU A 137 6.54 -17.88 -8.56
CA GLU A 137 5.31 -18.23 -9.29
C GLU A 137 4.20 -17.18 -9.13
N TRP A 138 4.43 -16.10 -8.38
CA TRP A 138 3.42 -15.06 -8.15
C TRP A 138 3.15 -14.23 -9.40
N ARG A 139 4.17 -14.01 -10.23
CA ARG A 139 4.02 -13.28 -11.49
C ARG A 139 3.42 -14.18 -12.55
N LEU A 140 2.26 -13.79 -13.07
CA LEU A 140 1.56 -14.49 -14.14
C LEU A 140 1.58 -13.63 -15.40
N GLU A 141 2.70 -13.67 -16.12
CA GLU A 141 2.93 -12.84 -17.30
C GLU A 141 1.83 -12.98 -18.36
N ALA A 142 1.42 -14.22 -18.65
CA ALA A 142 0.33 -14.50 -19.59
C ALA A 142 -1.01 -13.89 -19.19
N LEU A 143 -1.20 -13.58 -17.90
CA LEU A 143 -2.40 -12.93 -17.36
C LEU A 143 -2.17 -11.45 -17.02
N GLY A 144 -0.95 -10.93 -17.16
CA GLY A 144 -0.62 -9.53 -16.86
C GLY A 144 -0.87 -9.13 -15.40
N CYS A 145 -0.67 -10.05 -14.45
CA CYS A 145 -0.87 -9.76 -13.03
C CYS A 145 0.11 -10.49 -12.11
N TRP A 146 0.24 -9.97 -10.90
CA TRP A 146 0.76 -10.66 -9.73
C TRP A 146 -0.39 -11.29 -8.95
N PHE A 147 -0.25 -12.55 -8.58
CA PHE A 147 -1.17 -13.28 -7.72
C PHE A 147 -0.46 -13.62 -6.41
N ILE A 148 -0.76 -12.85 -5.36
CA ILE A 148 0.03 -12.85 -4.13
C ILE A 148 -0.80 -13.49 -3.01
N PRO A 149 -0.40 -14.68 -2.50
CA PRO A 149 -1.05 -15.30 -1.36
C PRO A 149 -0.72 -14.55 -0.07
N ARG A 150 -1.71 -14.44 0.82
CA ARG A 150 -1.56 -13.90 2.18
C ARG A 150 -1.60 -15.01 3.21
N GLN A 151 -0.97 -14.76 4.34
CA GLN A 151 -0.97 -15.72 5.46
C GLN A 151 -2.29 -15.72 6.23
N GLY A 152 -3.02 -14.61 6.18
CA GLY A 152 -4.34 -14.44 6.77
C GLY A 152 -5.14 -13.31 6.12
N VAL A 153 -6.32 -13.04 6.68
CA VAL A 153 -7.14 -11.89 6.28
C VAL A 153 -6.36 -10.60 6.56
N SER A 154 -6.47 -9.59 5.69
CA SER A 154 -5.92 -8.26 5.96
C SER A 154 -6.50 -7.70 7.26
N ALA A 155 -5.76 -7.80 8.35
CA ALA A 155 -6.23 -7.31 9.65
C ALA A 155 -6.27 -5.76 9.69
N GLY A 156 -5.58 -5.09 8.76
CA GLY A 156 -5.68 -3.64 8.56
C GLY A 156 -6.93 -3.19 7.79
N ARG A 157 -7.58 -4.12 7.07
CA ARG A 157 -8.76 -3.84 6.23
C ARG A 157 -9.91 -4.80 6.60
N PRO A 158 -10.51 -4.67 7.80
CA PRO A 158 -11.62 -5.51 8.17
C PRO A 158 -12.74 -5.34 7.14
N ALA A 159 -13.17 -6.47 6.61
CA ALA A 159 -14.27 -6.54 5.67
C ALA A 159 -15.56 -6.10 6.39
N ARG A 160 -16.22 -5.06 5.88
CA ARG A 160 -17.49 -4.56 6.40
C ARG A 160 -18.42 -4.07 5.30
N ARG A 161 -19.71 -3.99 5.65
CA ARG A 161 -20.73 -3.33 4.82
C ARG A 161 -20.29 -1.90 4.45
N SER A 162 -20.77 -1.43 3.31
CA SER A 162 -20.51 -0.09 2.78
C SER A 162 -19.09 0.14 2.27
N GLN A 163 -18.29 -0.92 2.12
CA GLN A 163 -16.99 -0.89 1.43
C GLN A 163 -17.11 -1.36 -0.03
N ALA A 164 -16.22 -0.83 -0.87
CA ALA A 164 -16.08 -1.27 -2.26
C ALA A 164 -15.51 -2.68 -2.37
N TYR A 165 -15.68 -3.30 -3.54
CA TYR A 165 -15.11 -4.61 -3.85
C TYR A 165 -13.59 -4.66 -3.67
N SER A 166 -12.85 -3.62 -4.07
CA SER A 166 -11.41 -3.52 -3.84
C SER A 166 -10.96 -3.74 -2.38
N LYS A 167 -11.79 -3.36 -1.40
CA LYS A 167 -11.46 -3.47 0.03
C LYS A 167 -11.74 -4.85 0.63
N ARG A 168 -12.72 -5.56 0.09
CA ARG A 168 -13.26 -6.78 0.69
C ARG A 168 -13.63 -7.89 -0.30
N GLY A 169 -13.29 -7.76 -1.57
CA GLY A 169 -13.57 -8.77 -2.60
C GLY A 169 -12.77 -10.04 -2.33
N LEU A 170 -11.47 -9.86 -2.15
CA LEU A 170 -10.50 -10.91 -1.82
C LEU A 170 -10.00 -10.71 -0.38
N LEU A 171 -10.02 -11.77 0.43
CA LEU A 171 -9.49 -11.75 1.79
C LEU A 171 -8.08 -12.30 1.88
N PHE A 172 -7.81 -13.38 1.15
CA PHE A 172 -6.64 -14.23 1.35
C PHE A 172 -5.61 -14.10 0.23
N HIS A 173 -5.99 -13.51 -0.90
CA HIS A 173 -5.08 -13.19 -1.99
C HIS A 173 -5.18 -11.72 -2.37
N ARG A 174 -4.15 -11.24 -3.07
CA ARG A 174 -4.12 -9.94 -3.72
C ARG A 174 -3.75 -10.14 -5.18
N ILE A 175 -4.43 -9.38 -6.04
CA ILE A 175 -4.17 -9.38 -7.47
C ILE A 175 -3.77 -7.96 -7.83
N LEU A 176 -2.50 -7.79 -8.21
CA LEU A 176 -1.97 -6.52 -8.71
C LEU A 176 -1.73 -6.65 -10.22
N PRO A 177 -1.98 -5.60 -11.02
CA PRO A 177 -1.56 -5.62 -12.41
C PRO A 177 -0.01 -5.63 -12.49
N THR A 178 0.55 -6.13 -13.58
CA THR A 178 2.01 -6.05 -13.82
C THR A 178 2.46 -4.64 -14.21
N PHE A 179 1.53 -3.77 -14.63
CA PHE A 179 1.79 -2.38 -14.98
C PHE A 179 0.68 -1.46 -14.46
N ILE A 180 1.05 -0.26 -14.02
CA ILE A 180 0.13 0.82 -13.66
C ILE A 180 0.66 2.09 -14.33
N ASP A 181 -0.16 2.72 -15.18
CA ASP A 181 0.19 3.94 -15.92
C ASP A 181 1.56 3.86 -16.64
N GLY A 182 1.91 2.68 -17.15
CA GLY A 182 3.16 2.41 -17.86
C GLY A 182 4.32 1.94 -16.97
N TYR A 183 4.23 2.08 -15.64
CA TYR A 183 5.27 1.65 -14.71
C TYR A 183 5.12 0.18 -14.35
N ALA A 184 6.23 -0.58 -14.39
CA ALA A 184 6.22 -1.98 -14.00
C ALA A 184 5.98 -2.10 -12.49
N VAL A 185 5.05 -2.96 -12.07
CA VAL A 185 4.89 -3.31 -10.65
C VAL A 185 5.81 -4.48 -10.36
N GLU A 186 6.71 -4.31 -9.41
CA GLU A 186 7.59 -5.36 -8.91
C GLU A 186 7.18 -5.77 -7.50
N VAL A 187 6.98 -7.07 -7.29
CA VAL A 187 6.62 -7.62 -5.99
C VAL A 187 7.76 -8.52 -5.51
N VAL A 188 8.28 -8.22 -4.33
CA VAL A 188 9.30 -9.04 -3.66
C VAL A 188 8.69 -9.68 -2.42
N ASP A 189 8.92 -10.98 -2.26
CA ASP A 189 8.62 -11.68 -1.01
C ASP A 189 9.62 -11.25 0.06
N SER A 190 9.12 -10.62 1.12
CA SER A 190 9.91 -10.12 2.25
C SER A 190 9.38 -10.63 3.58
N ARG A 191 8.67 -11.76 3.56
CA ARG A 191 8.12 -12.40 4.75
C ARG A 191 9.24 -12.79 5.72
N THR A 192 9.20 -12.23 6.92
CA THR A 192 10.09 -12.57 8.04
C THR A 192 9.28 -13.16 9.21
N LEU A 193 9.93 -13.81 10.18
CA LEU A 193 9.27 -14.39 11.36
C LEU A 193 8.99 -13.35 12.47
N HIS A 194 8.81 -12.08 12.14
CA HIS A 194 8.57 -11.04 13.14
C HIS A 194 7.22 -11.26 13.84
N SER A 195 7.24 -11.38 15.17
CA SER A 195 6.08 -11.74 15.99
C SER A 195 4.91 -10.75 15.89
N ALA A 196 5.19 -9.46 15.67
CA ALA A 196 4.17 -8.44 15.50
C ALA A 196 3.50 -8.49 14.11
N ALA A 197 4.12 -9.12 13.11
CA ALA A 197 3.67 -9.03 11.72
C ALA A 197 2.26 -9.59 11.50
N GLN A 198 1.85 -10.60 12.26
CA GLN A 198 0.55 -11.27 12.08
C GLN A 198 -0.64 -10.44 12.58
N ASP A 199 -0.41 -9.49 13.51
CA ASP A 199 -1.48 -8.68 14.11
C ASP A 199 -1.17 -7.17 14.00
N PRO A 200 -1.82 -6.47 13.05
CA PRO A 200 -1.75 -5.03 12.89
C PRO A 200 -2.03 -4.21 14.14
N THR A 201 -2.78 -4.72 15.11
CA THR A 201 -3.01 -3.98 16.37
C THR A 201 -1.73 -3.83 17.20
N ASN A 202 -0.74 -4.69 16.97
CA ASN A 202 0.58 -4.63 17.58
C ASN A 202 1.59 -3.82 16.74
N TRP A 203 1.23 -3.43 15.51
CA TRP A 203 2.16 -2.72 14.65
C TRP A 203 2.49 -1.34 15.18
N LYS A 204 3.79 -1.06 15.18
CA LYS A 204 4.34 0.28 15.36
C LYS A 204 5.26 0.61 14.19
N MET A 205 5.15 1.84 13.70
CA MET A 205 6.06 2.39 12.69
C MET A 205 6.97 3.42 13.35
N GLY A 206 8.28 3.26 13.16
CA GLY A 206 9.29 4.20 13.60
C GLY A 206 9.47 5.33 12.59
N ALA A 207 9.27 6.56 13.03
CA ALA A 207 9.64 7.76 12.28
C ALA A 207 10.97 8.32 12.79
N CYS A 208 11.89 8.54 11.87
CA CYS A 208 13.19 9.11 12.17
C CYS A 208 13.33 10.51 11.59
N LEU A 209 13.89 11.43 12.36
CA LEU A 209 14.20 12.80 11.94
C LEU A 209 15.60 13.17 12.41
N PHE A 210 16.20 14.20 11.82
CA PHE A 210 17.52 14.68 12.21
C PHE A 210 17.44 16.10 12.78
N GLU A 211 18.28 16.37 13.77
CA GLU A 211 18.51 17.72 14.24
C GLU A 211 19.54 18.41 13.35
N ALA A 212 19.26 19.67 12.97
CA ALA A 212 20.23 20.55 12.32
C ALA A 212 20.85 19.93 11.05
N LEU A 213 20.03 19.24 10.26
CA LEU A 213 20.42 18.69 8.97
C LEU A 213 20.42 19.80 7.91
N LYS A 214 21.55 19.98 7.23
CA LYS A 214 21.70 20.90 6.11
C LYS A 214 22.20 20.13 4.89
N LEU A 215 21.47 20.23 3.79
CA LEU A 215 21.88 19.63 2.53
C LEU A 215 22.89 20.52 1.81
N GLU A 216 23.85 19.88 1.15
CA GLU A 216 24.79 20.51 0.23
C GLU A 216 24.36 20.14 -1.18
N ALA A 217 23.90 21.14 -1.93
CA ALA A 217 23.41 20.98 -3.28
C ALA A 217 24.42 21.51 -4.31
N GLU A 218 24.63 20.74 -5.37
CA GLU A 218 25.32 21.16 -6.58
C GLU A 218 24.29 21.54 -7.64
N PHE A 219 24.57 22.63 -8.37
CA PHE A 219 23.65 23.17 -9.36
C PHE A 219 24.22 23.07 -10.76
N ALA A 220 23.36 22.74 -11.72
CA ALA A 220 23.66 22.72 -13.14
C ALA A 220 22.55 23.41 -13.93
N THR A 221 22.83 23.73 -15.19
CA THR A 221 21.80 24.15 -16.15
C THR A 221 21.68 23.08 -17.21
N VAL A 222 20.49 22.53 -17.38
CA VAL A 222 20.18 21.49 -18.39
C VAL A 222 18.99 21.98 -19.18
N ASP A 223 19.14 22.11 -20.49
CA ASP A 223 18.11 22.59 -21.41
C ASP A 223 17.50 23.96 -21.03
N GLY A 224 18.29 24.81 -20.35
CA GLY A 224 17.87 26.13 -19.88
C GLY A 224 17.26 26.16 -18.48
N ASP A 225 16.96 24.99 -17.90
CA ASP A 225 16.42 24.89 -16.54
C ASP A 225 17.54 24.80 -15.51
N LYS A 226 17.39 25.54 -14.41
CA LYS A 226 18.22 25.35 -13.22
C LYS A 226 17.87 24.00 -12.61
N ARG A 227 18.88 23.15 -12.39
CA ARG A 227 18.72 21.86 -11.76
C ARG A 227 19.67 21.64 -10.60
N PHE A 228 19.30 20.79 -9.66
CA PHE A 228 20.11 20.49 -8.48
C PHE A 228 20.33 19.00 -8.26
N ILE A 229 21.47 18.64 -7.69
CA ILE A 229 21.71 17.35 -7.03
C ILE A 229 22.16 17.59 -5.60
N VAL A 230 21.78 16.74 -4.66
CA VAL A 230 22.35 16.74 -3.31
C VAL A 230 23.59 15.85 -3.31
N SER A 231 24.76 16.42 -3.03
CA SER A 231 26.03 15.70 -3.00
C SER A 231 26.62 15.56 -1.60
N GLY A 232 26.13 16.36 -0.65
CA GLY A 232 26.56 16.32 0.74
C GLY A 232 25.43 16.60 1.72
N VAL A 233 25.66 16.22 2.98
CA VAL A 233 24.79 16.58 4.10
C VAL A 233 25.68 16.90 5.31
N ASP A 234 25.51 18.10 5.85
CA ASP A 234 26.07 18.48 7.14
C ASP A 234 25.04 18.14 8.23
N ALA A 235 25.36 17.09 8.98
CA ALA A 235 24.57 16.63 10.12
C ALA A 235 25.50 16.00 11.17
N PRO A 236 26.19 16.81 12.00
CA PRO A 236 27.25 16.34 12.89
C PRO A 236 26.81 15.25 13.88
N ALA A 237 25.53 15.24 14.25
CA ALA A 237 24.94 14.27 15.18
C ALA A 237 24.26 13.07 14.48
N ALA A 238 24.25 12.99 13.15
CA ALA A 238 23.45 11.99 12.42
C ALA A 238 23.85 10.54 12.76
N GLY A 239 25.14 10.27 12.96
CA GLY A 239 25.62 8.93 13.36
C GLY A 239 25.04 8.48 14.71
N ASN A 240 25.05 9.36 15.71
CA ASN A 240 24.48 9.06 17.02
C ASN A 240 22.95 8.97 16.97
N ALA A 241 22.31 9.86 16.21
CA ALA A 241 20.86 9.86 16.03
C ALA A 241 20.37 8.53 15.44
N VAL A 242 21.04 8.03 14.40
CA VAL A 242 20.72 6.74 13.77
C VAL A 242 20.79 5.57 14.76
N LEU A 243 21.87 5.48 15.55
CA LEU A 243 22.02 4.39 16.53
C LEU A 243 20.94 4.46 17.61
N LEU A 244 20.63 5.67 18.09
CA LEU A 244 19.54 5.89 19.04
C LEU A 244 18.17 5.50 18.46
N GLN A 245 17.88 5.92 17.22
CA GLN A 245 16.64 5.60 16.53
C GLN A 245 16.47 4.09 16.34
N MET A 246 17.54 3.39 15.91
CA MET A 246 17.52 1.94 15.78
C MET A 246 17.31 1.24 17.12
N ALA A 247 18.02 1.65 18.17
CA ALA A 247 17.82 1.10 19.52
C ALA A 247 16.38 1.29 20.01
N ASN A 248 15.79 2.47 19.79
CA ASN A 248 14.40 2.72 20.14
C ASN A 248 13.43 1.89 19.30
N ALA A 249 13.72 1.64 18.03
CA ALA A 249 12.89 0.80 17.17
C ALA A 249 12.79 -0.64 17.67
N LEU A 250 13.92 -1.19 18.11
CA LEU A 250 14.01 -2.50 18.75
C LEU A 250 13.22 -2.53 20.06
N GLN A 251 13.45 -1.56 20.95
CA GLN A 251 12.75 -1.47 22.24
C GLN A 251 11.23 -1.32 22.07
N GLU A 252 10.81 -0.57 21.07
CA GLU A 252 9.40 -0.36 20.77
C GLU A 252 8.78 -1.52 19.98
N ASN A 253 9.57 -2.48 19.49
CA ASN A 253 9.13 -3.58 18.63
C ASN A 253 8.42 -3.06 17.36
N CYS A 254 9.07 -2.12 16.66
CA CYS A 254 8.52 -1.53 15.43
C CYS A 254 8.60 -2.51 14.26
N ILE A 255 7.53 -2.64 13.47
CA ILE A 255 7.52 -3.49 12.27
C ILE A 255 8.26 -2.84 11.10
N ALA A 256 8.23 -1.51 11.01
CA ALA A 256 8.99 -0.76 10.03
C ALA A 256 9.61 0.50 10.64
N ILE A 257 10.70 0.95 10.05
CA ILE A 257 11.38 2.21 10.38
C ILE A 257 11.72 2.96 9.10
N VAL A 258 11.40 4.26 9.07
CA VAL A 258 11.53 5.10 7.88
C VAL A 258 12.25 6.40 8.25
N TRP A 259 13.31 6.72 7.50
CA TRP A 259 13.95 8.03 7.51
C TRP A 259 13.47 8.86 6.31
N PRO A 260 13.62 10.20 6.34
CA PRO A 260 13.15 11.06 5.28
C PRO A 260 14.02 10.99 4.01
N GLU A 261 13.46 11.52 2.94
CA GLU A 261 14.13 11.66 1.65
C GLU A 261 15.40 12.52 1.74
N LEU A 262 16.46 12.18 1.00
CA LEU A 262 17.75 12.90 0.93
C LEU A 262 18.48 13.10 2.26
N THR A 263 18.17 12.32 3.30
CA THR A 263 18.76 12.52 4.64
C THR A 263 19.83 11.51 5.03
N VAL A 264 19.91 10.36 4.34
CA VAL A 264 20.79 9.26 4.74
C VAL A 264 21.75 8.91 3.59
N PRO A 265 22.97 9.47 3.57
CA PRO A 265 23.97 9.16 2.55
C PRO A 265 24.51 7.72 2.71
N PRO A 266 25.20 7.18 1.69
CA PRO A 266 25.69 5.79 1.69
C PRO A 266 26.48 5.40 2.94
N GLY A 267 27.42 6.23 3.40
CA GLY A 267 28.22 5.94 4.59
C GLY A 267 27.42 5.89 5.90
N LEU A 268 26.29 6.60 5.99
CA LEU A 268 25.39 6.51 7.15
C LEU A 268 24.49 5.28 7.04
N ARG A 269 24.02 4.95 5.83
CA ARG A 269 23.26 3.73 5.56
C ARG A 269 24.06 2.47 5.87
N GLU A 270 25.35 2.43 5.54
CA GLU A 270 26.25 1.33 5.91
C GLU A 270 26.32 1.12 7.42
N LYS A 271 26.28 2.20 8.23
CA LYS A 271 26.22 2.08 9.69
C LYS A 271 24.91 1.47 10.18
N ILE A 272 23.77 1.81 9.54
CA ILE A 272 22.46 1.20 9.84
C ILE A 272 22.52 -0.30 9.55
N VAL A 273 22.95 -0.68 8.34
CA VAL A 273 23.04 -2.09 7.93
C VAL A 273 24.01 -2.86 8.81
N LYS A 274 25.17 -2.27 9.14
CA LYS A 274 26.14 -2.87 10.06
C LYS A 274 25.54 -3.10 11.45
N PHE A 275 24.83 -2.12 12.00
CA PHE A 275 24.15 -2.26 13.29
C PHE A 275 23.16 -3.43 13.31
N ILE A 276 22.40 -3.63 12.22
CA ILE A 276 21.44 -4.74 12.10
C ILE A 276 22.17 -6.09 12.02
N ARG A 277 23.21 -6.17 11.18
CA ARG A 277 23.96 -7.41 10.92
C ARG A 277 24.83 -7.88 12.09
N GLU A 278 25.33 -6.95 12.90
CA GLU A 278 26.17 -7.25 14.07
C GLU A 278 25.35 -7.58 15.32
N ARG A 279 24.01 -7.56 15.23
CA ARG A 279 23.14 -7.92 16.36
C ARG A 279 23.28 -9.40 16.70
N ASP A 280 23.27 -9.70 18.00
CA ASP A 280 23.23 -11.08 18.47
C ASP A 280 21.89 -11.72 18.06
N VAL A 281 21.96 -12.89 17.42
CA VAL A 281 20.77 -13.67 17.06
C VAL A 281 19.99 -14.16 18.28
N ALA A 282 20.63 -14.19 19.46
CA ALA A 282 20.01 -14.50 20.74
C ALA A 282 19.38 -13.27 21.43
N ASP A 283 19.49 -12.06 20.85
CA ASP A 283 18.87 -10.86 21.40
C ASP A 283 17.34 -11.04 21.46
N PRO A 284 16.69 -10.90 22.63
CA PRO A 284 15.25 -11.01 22.75
C PRO A 284 14.48 -9.89 22.03
N LEU A 285 15.15 -8.78 21.67
CA LEU A 285 14.54 -7.73 20.86
C LEU A 285 14.56 -8.12 19.38
N GLU A 286 13.37 -8.09 18.78
CA GLU A 286 13.19 -8.37 17.36
C GLU A 286 13.55 -7.14 16.51
N PRO A 287 14.21 -7.33 15.36
CA PRO A 287 14.50 -6.24 14.44
C PRO A 287 13.23 -5.85 13.66
N PRO A 288 13.12 -4.59 13.23
CA PRO A 288 12.08 -4.22 12.29
C PRO A 288 12.13 -5.09 11.03
N GLU A 289 10.96 -5.51 10.55
CA GLU A 289 10.84 -6.30 9.32
C GLU A 289 11.24 -5.47 8.08
N ILE A 290 11.07 -4.15 8.16
CA ILE A 290 11.35 -3.22 7.07
C ILE A 290 12.18 -2.04 7.58
N VAL A 291 13.31 -1.80 6.95
CA VAL A 291 14.18 -0.64 7.22
C VAL A 291 14.33 0.16 5.93
N ILE A 292 13.81 1.39 5.93
CA ILE A 292 13.98 2.36 4.83
C ILE A 292 14.86 3.51 5.33
N PRO A 293 16.20 3.38 5.20
CA PRO A 293 17.18 4.38 5.60
C PRO A 293 17.19 5.54 4.61
N GLY A 294 16.08 6.28 4.56
CA GLY A 294 15.91 7.49 3.76
C GLY A 294 16.15 7.23 2.28
N THR A 295 16.47 8.29 1.57
CA THR A 295 16.93 8.21 0.20
C THR A 295 18.17 9.05 -0.01
N TRP A 296 18.83 8.86 -1.14
CA TRP A 296 19.98 9.66 -1.54
C TRP A 296 20.11 9.74 -3.06
N HIS A 297 20.76 10.79 -3.55
CA HIS A 297 21.17 10.86 -4.95
C HIS A 297 22.37 9.93 -5.18
N GLU A 298 22.14 8.85 -5.92
CA GLU A 298 23.17 7.87 -6.24
C GLU A 298 23.51 7.91 -7.72
N VAL A 299 24.78 7.65 -8.04
CA VAL A 299 25.24 7.42 -9.40
C VAL A 299 24.81 6.01 -9.82
N ALA A 300 23.99 5.91 -10.87
CA ALA A 300 23.58 4.68 -11.52
C ALA A 300 24.13 4.67 -12.96
N GLY A 301 25.34 4.15 -13.13
CA GLY A 301 26.04 4.21 -14.42
C GLY A 301 26.43 5.64 -14.78
N LYS A 302 25.75 6.23 -15.78
CA LYS A 302 25.95 7.64 -16.19
C LYS A 302 24.87 8.59 -15.66
N GLU A 303 23.88 8.04 -14.99
CA GLU A 303 22.70 8.77 -14.53
C GLU A 303 22.77 9.00 -13.02
N ILE A 304 22.10 10.05 -12.55
CA ILE A 304 21.85 10.26 -11.12
C ILE A 304 20.40 9.89 -10.86
N VAL A 305 20.14 9.11 -9.82
CA VAL A 305 18.78 8.75 -9.38
C VAL A 305 18.61 9.08 -7.91
N ASN A 306 17.41 9.45 -7.48
CA ASN A 306 17.08 9.53 -6.06
C ASN A 306 16.56 8.16 -5.62
N ARG A 307 17.36 7.46 -4.81
CA ARG A 307 17.20 6.03 -4.55
C ARG A 307 16.85 5.75 -3.09
N ALA A 308 15.78 5.01 -2.88
CA ALA A 308 15.49 4.29 -1.65
C ALA A 308 16.03 2.86 -1.76
N ARG A 309 16.81 2.41 -0.78
CA ARG A 309 17.20 1.01 -0.62
C ARG A 309 16.46 0.45 0.59
N ILE A 310 15.78 -0.68 0.44
CA ILE A 310 14.93 -1.24 1.49
C ILE A 310 15.55 -2.54 1.97
N TYR A 311 15.76 -2.61 3.29
CA TYR A 311 16.38 -3.74 3.97
C TYR A 311 15.37 -4.47 4.85
N ASP A 312 15.62 -5.75 5.10
CA ASP A 312 14.93 -6.51 6.13
C ASP A 312 15.61 -6.39 7.50
N GLY A 313 15.02 -7.05 8.51
CA GLY A 313 15.55 -7.10 9.87
C GLY A 313 16.87 -7.86 10.06
N TYR A 314 17.43 -8.42 8.98
CA TYR A 314 18.75 -9.05 8.95
C TYR A 314 19.78 -8.20 8.20
N GLY A 315 19.36 -7.04 7.68
CA GLY A 315 20.21 -6.12 6.92
C GLY A 315 20.43 -6.56 5.47
N GLU A 316 19.61 -7.49 4.97
CA GLU A 316 19.65 -7.89 3.56
C GLU A 316 18.82 -6.91 2.72
N GLU A 317 19.39 -6.44 1.62
CA GLU A 317 18.68 -5.56 0.68
C GLU A 317 17.63 -6.39 -0.06
N ARG A 318 16.35 -6.05 0.16
CA ARG A 318 15.22 -6.75 -0.47
C ARG A 318 14.82 -6.10 -1.78
N LEU A 319 14.96 -4.78 -1.85
CA LEU A 319 14.36 -3.98 -2.89
C LEU A 319 15.08 -2.64 -3.04
N VAL A 320 15.14 -2.13 -4.26
CA VAL A 320 15.65 -0.79 -4.59
C VAL A 320 14.58 -0.06 -5.38
N TYR A 321 14.23 1.14 -4.95
CA TYR A 321 13.26 1.99 -5.61
C TYR A 321 13.89 3.32 -6.00
N ASP A 322 13.80 3.66 -7.28
CA ASP A 322 14.29 4.93 -7.82
C ASP A 322 13.08 5.84 -8.04
N LYS A 323 13.17 7.07 -7.53
CA LYS A 323 12.11 8.08 -7.59
C LYS A 323 11.67 8.34 -9.03
N ILE A 324 10.36 8.44 -9.25
CA ILE A 324 9.79 8.63 -10.59
C ILE A 324 9.67 10.12 -10.91
N ALA A 325 9.10 10.91 -10.00
CA ALA A 325 8.80 12.31 -10.23
C ALA A 325 9.88 13.23 -9.63
N PRO A 326 10.65 13.98 -10.44
CA PRO A 326 11.63 14.93 -9.90
C PRO A 326 10.93 16.07 -9.14
N TYR A 327 11.49 16.46 -7.99
CA TYR A 327 11.02 17.59 -7.21
C TYR A 327 11.36 18.92 -7.88
N ALA A 328 10.47 19.90 -7.80
CA ALA A 328 10.71 21.26 -8.24
C ALA A 328 10.65 22.20 -7.05
N ASP A 329 11.70 22.98 -6.88
CA ASP A 329 11.86 23.94 -5.82
C ASP A 329 12.08 25.34 -6.40
N ASP A 330 11.45 26.35 -5.80
CA ASP A 330 11.57 27.73 -6.27
C ASP A 330 13.01 28.25 -6.18
N ASP A 331 13.77 27.84 -5.17
CA ASP A 331 15.14 28.28 -4.95
C ASP A 331 16.16 27.37 -5.64
N TRP A 332 15.96 26.05 -5.60
CA TRP A 332 16.93 25.08 -6.13
C TRP A 332 16.69 24.68 -7.58
N GLY A 333 15.53 24.99 -8.15
CA GLY A 333 15.12 24.54 -9.47
C GLY A 333 14.63 23.09 -9.47
N ILE A 334 14.81 22.38 -10.57
CA ILE A 334 14.32 21.01 -10.75
C ILE A 334 15.37 20.00 -10.28
N GLU A 335 14.96 18.97 -9.57
CA GLU A 335 15.83 17.87 -9.17
C GLU A 335 16.42 17.18 -10.41
N ASN A 336 17.76 17.13 -10.47
CA ASN A 336 18.48 16.58 -11.62
C ASN A 336 18.66 15.06 -11.49
N ILE A 337 17.55 14.33 -11.60
CA ILE A 337 17.54 12.88 -11.55
C ILE A 337 16.96 12.29 -12.83
N THR A 338 17.34 11.05 -13.12
CA THR A 338 16.63 10.19 -14.06
C THR A 338 15.47 9.54 -13.34
N ALA A 339 14.29 9.56 -13.96
CA ALA A 339 13.08 8.97 -13.42
C ALA A 339 13.18 7.44 -13.35
N GLY A 340 12.72 6.86 -12.24
CA GLY A 340 12.52 5.42 -12.13
C GLY A 340 11.43 4.89 -13.07
N GLU A 341 11.50 3.59 -13.39
CA GLU A 341 10.61 2.94 -14.36
C GLU A 341 9.65 1.92 -13.72
N ARG A 342 9.71 1.77 -12.40
CA ARG A 342 8.98 0.73 -11.67
C ARG A 342 8.39 1.23 -10.35
N MET A 343 7.29 0.60 -9.95
CA MET A 343 6.69 0.70 -8.63
C MET A 343 7.04 -0.55 -7.84
N CYS A 344 7.38 -0.41 -6.57
CA CYS A 344 7.85 -1.53 -5.78
C CYS A 344 6.90 -1.88 -4.62
N VAL A 345 6.69 -3.19 -4.44
CA VAL A 345 5.82 -3.76 -3.42
C VAL A 345 6.56 -4.86 -2.66
N LEU A 346 6.53 -4.80 -1.34
CA LEU A 346 6.99 -5.89 -0.46
C LEU A 346 5.77 -6.67 0.02
N ALA A 347 5.79 -7.98 -0.18
CA ALA A 347 4.86 -8.88 0.47
C ALA A 347 5.47 -9.36 1.79
N THR A 348 4.92 -8.91 2.91
CA THR A 348 5.32 -9.34 4.26
C THR A 348 4.33 -10.37 4.81
N GLU A 349 4.58 -10.87 6.03
CA GLU A 349 3.67 -11.85 6.65
C GLU A 349 2.28 -11.25 6.89
N GLY A 350 2.25 -9.94 7.21
CA GLY A 350 1.03 -9.23 7.57
C GLY A 350 0.38 -8.40 6.46
N ALA A 351 1.17 -7.87 5.52
CA ALA A 351 0.68 -6.91 4.53
C ALA A 351 1.42 -6.91 3.20
N LEU A 352 0.77 -6.29 2.20
CA LEU A 352 1.47 -5.69 1.08
C LEU A 352 1.85 -4.25 1.41
N ILE A 353 3.13 -3.93 1.20
CA ILE A 353 3.72 -2.62 1.49
C ILE A 353 4.20 -2.01 0.19
N GLY A 354 3.62 -0.89 -0.22
CA GLY A 354 4.16 -0.08 -1.30
C GLY A 354 5.16 0.94 -0.77
N VAL A 355 6.17 1.26 -1.58
CA VAL A 355 7.17 2.29 -1.28
C VAL A 355 7.12 3.35 -2.39
N ALA A 356 7.12 4.61 -1.98
CA ALA A 356 7.16 5.76 -2.88
C ALA A 356 8.05 6.85 -2.27
N ILE A 357 8.58 7.76 -3.08
CA ILE A 357 9.43 8.85 -2.59
C ILE A 357 8.76 10.20 -2.87
N CYS A 358 8.42 10.93 -1.80
CA CYS A 358 7.92 12.31 -1.88
C CYS A 358 6.84 12.51 -2.97
N LEU A 359 7.16 13.25 -4.04
CA LEU A 359 6.20 13.56 -5.12
C LEU A 359 5.56 12.34 -5.78
N ASP A 360 6.23 11.18 -5.76
CA ASP A 360 5.65 9.93 -6.23
C ASP A 360 4.33 9.59 -5.50
N PHE A 361 4.14 10.08 -4.27
CA PHE A 361 2.93 9.91 -3.48
C PHE A 361 2.33 11.25 -3.02
N CYS A 362 2.27 12.25 -3.90
CA CYS A 362 1.77 13.58 -3.58
C CYS A 362 0.78 14.06 -4.66
N ASP A 363 -0.36 14.65 -4.26
CA ASP A 363 -1.42 15.09 -5.21
C ASP A 363 -1.05 16.34 -6.04
N VAL A 364 0.13 16.91 -5.78
CA VAL A 364 0.66 18.07 -6.51
C VAL A 364 0.92 17.72 -7.98
N CYS A 365 1.08 16.43 -8.30
CA CYS A 365 1.18 15.90 -9.66
C CYS A 365 0.32 14.63 -9.82
N ASP A 366 0.12 14.20 -11.06
CA ASP A 366 -0.50 12.89 -11.29
C ASP A 366 0.41 11.78 -10.78
N THR A 367 -0.12 10.86 -9.98
CA THR A 367 0.67 9.77 -9.37
C THR A 367 0.09 8.40 -9.73
N PRO A 368 0.92 7.46 -10.22
CA PRO A 368 0.48 6.09 -10.47
C PRO A 368 0.14 5.34 -9.17
N PHE A 369 0.62 5.81 -8.01
CA PHE A 369 0.39 5.15 -6.73
C PHE A 369 -1.06 5.24 -6.24
N ARG A 370 -1.88 6.12 -6.81
CA ARG A 370 -3.33 6.18 -6.53
C ARG A 370 -4.09 4.91 -6.96
N ASP A 371 -3.46 4.09 -7.80
CA ASP A 371 -3.99 2.85 -8.37
C ASP A 371 -3.33 1.59 -7.80
N LEU A 372 -2.34 1.75 -6.89
CA LEU A 372 -1.64 0.64 -6.26
C LEU A 372 -2.41 0.08 -5.05
N ASP A 373 -2.98 -1.13 -5.18
CA ASP A 373 -3.79 -1.79 -4.15
C ASP A 373 -2.95 -2.52 -3.08
N VAL A 374 -2.24 -1.76 -2.25
CA VAL A 374 -1.37 -2.26 -1.16
C VAL A 374 -1.87 -1.87 0.22
N ASP A 375 -1.68 -2.70 1.25
CA ASP A 375 -2.25 -2.45 2.58
C ASP A 375 -1.65 -1.19 3.24
N VAL A 376 -0.35 -0.93 3.04
CA VAL A 376 0.36 0.24 3.56
C VAL A 376 1.23 0.89 2.49
N MET A 377 1.32 2.22 2.49
CA MET A 377 2.32 3.00 1.77
C MET A 377 3.34 3.55 2.76
N LEU A 378 4.63 3.32 2.51
CA LEU A 378 5.74 3.93 3.26
C LEU A 378 6.41 4.98 2.37
N VAL A 379 6.51 6.21 2.86
CA VAL A 379 6.93 7.36 2.05
C VAL A 379 8.00 8.18 2.78
N PRO A 380 9.29 7.95 2.52
CA PRO A 380 10.32 8.96 2.77
C PRO A 380 10.00 10.22 1.97
N SER A 381 10.02 11.38 2.62
CA SER A 381 9.67 12.65 1.99
C SER A 381 10.56 13.79 2.43
N MET A 382 10.67 14.80 1.59
CA MET A 382 11.25 16.10 1.91
C MET A 382 10.39 17.20 1.29
N GLY A 383 10.08 18.24 2.06
CA GLY A 383 9.23 19.32 1.58
C GLY A 383 8.68 20.20 2.70
N ASN A 384 7.68 21.00 2.36
CA ASN A 384 7.03 21.93 3.28
C ASN A 384 5.61 21.45 3.65
N ASP A 385 4.81 22.30 4.31
CA ASP A 385 3.44 21.97 4.69
C ASP A 385 2.53 21.66 3.49
N ARG A 386 2.77 22.30 2.34
CA ARG A 386 2.02 22.01 1.10
C ARG A 386 2.33 20.61 0.59
N THR A 387 3.59 20.18 0.67
CA THR A 387 3.98 18.80 0.34
C THR A 387 3.25 17.80 1.25
N MET A 388 3.22 18.04 2.57
CA MET A 388 2.51 17.18 3.50
C MET A 388 0.99 17.16 3.23
N GLN A 389 0.40 18.31 2.92
CA GLN A 389 -1.01 18.36 2.52
C GLN A 389 -1.29 17.49 1.30
N GLY A 390 -0.43 17.54 0.29
CA GLY A 390 -0.60 16.71 -0.91
C GLY A 390 -0.44 15.21 -0.63
N HIS A 391 0.43 14.83 0.30
CA HIS A 391 0.50 13.47 0.82
C HIS A 391 -0.79 13.05 1.53
N GLN A 392 -1.39 13.92 2.35
CA GLN A 392 -2.65 13.64 3.03
C GLN A 392 -3.79 13.44 2.05
N THR A 393 -3.86 14.24 0.98
CA THR A 393 -4.86 14.04 -0.09
C THR A 393 -4.70 12.68 -0.74
N THR A 394 -3.51 12.33 -1.23
CA THR A 394 -3.26 11.03 -1.87
C THR A 394 -3.55 9.88 -0.90
N ALA A 395 -3.10 9.99 0.35
CA ALA A 395 -3.40 9.02 1.41
C ALA A 395 -4.91 8.83 1.61
N SER A 396 -5.69 9.92 1.62
CA SER A 396 -7.15 9.86 1.74
C SER A 396 -7.80 9.18 0.52
N GLN A 397 -7.31 9.45 -0.70
CA GLN A 397 -7.82 8.82 -1.91
C GLN A 397 -7.58 7.30 -1.91
N VAL A 398 -6.35 6.85 -1.63
CA VAL A 398 -6.03 5.41 -1.59
C VAL A 398 -6.68 4.72 -0.38
N GLU A 399 -6.91 5.44 0.71
CA GLU A 399 -7.74 4.95 1.80
C GLU A 399 -9.13 4.64 1.29
N VAL A 400 -9.82 5.62 0.70
CA VAL A 400 -11.22 5.48 0.28
C VAL A 400 -11.36 4.38 -0.76
N LYS A 401 -10.38 4.26 -1.67
CA LYS A 401 -10.39 3.31 -2.78
C LYS A 401 -10.01 1.89 -2.36
N PHE A 402 -8.90 1.71 -1.65
CA PHE A 402 -8.32 0.38 -1.36
C PHE A 402 -8.27 0.06 0.13
N GLY A 403 -8.38 1.07 0.99
CA GLY A 403 -8.21 0.91 2.45
C GLY A 403 -6.74 0.95 2.84
N THR A 404 -5.89 1.43 1.95
CA THR A 404 -4.46 1.67 2.17
C THR A 404 -4.27 2.70 3.27
N ARG A 405 -3.41 2.40 4.24
CA ARG A 405 -2.90 3.39 5.21
C ARG A 405 -1.57 3.92 4.69
N SER A 406 -1.25 5.17 5.01
CA SER A 406 0.02 5.76 4.56
C SER A 406 0.82 6.20 5.78
N PHE A 407 2.14 5.98 5.73
CA PHE A 407 3.09 6.46 6.72
C PHE A 407 4.13 7.31 6.00
N VAL A 408 4.12 8.61 6.28
CA VAL A 408 4.98 9.59 5.60
C VAL A 408 5.90 10.21 6.62
N VAL A 409 7.20 10.18 6.34
CA VAL A 409 8.24 10.78 7.19
C VAL A 409 8.89 11.90 6.41
N GLN A 410 8.58 13.15 6.75
CA GLN A 410 8.99 14.32 5.98
C GLN A 410 9.94 15.24 6.76
N HIS A 411 11.09 15.56 6.15
CA HIS A 411 12.00 16.61 6.59
C HIS A 411 11.78 17.91 5.80
N PRO A 412 12.00 19.11 6.38
CA PRO A 412 12.01 20.36 5.61
C PRO A 412 13.20 20.45 4.66
N THR A 413 12.99 21.05 3.48
CA THR A 413 14.01 21.29 2.43
C THR A 413 15.02 22.36 2.82
N HIS A 414 14.58 23.52 3.32
CA HIS A 414 15.43 24.72 3.38
C HIS A 414 15.89 25.17 4.76
N ASN A 415 15.19 24.84 5.86
CA ASN A 415 15.62 25.01 7.27
C ASN A 415 14.48 24.64 8.23
N ARG A 416 14.78 24.60 9.55
CA ARG A 416 13.79 24.36 10.62
C ARG A 416 12.57 25.27 10.45
N TYR A 417 11.40 24.69 10.56
CA TYR A 417 10.15 25.46 10.60
C TYR A 417 10.21 26.49 11.73
N GLY A 418 9.60 27.67 11.51
CA GLY A 418 9.60 28.77 12.47
C GLY A 418 8.96 28.42 13.83
N ASP A 419 8.22 27.31 13.92
CA ASP A 419 7.61 26.79 15.14
C ASP A 419 8.48 25.76 15.90
N GLY A 420 9.70 25.54 15.42
CA GLY A 420 10.71 24.68 16.05
C GLY A 420 10.53 23.18 15.81
N ARG A 421 9.60 22.74 14.95
CA ARG A 421 9.52 21.32 14.57
C ARG A 421 10.69 20.93 13.65
N LEU A 422 11.18 19.70 13.80
CA LEU A 422 12.23 19.08 13.00
C LEU A 422 11.68 18.54 11.67
N GLY A 423 10.42 18.13 11.66
CA GLY A 423 9.77 17.49 10.51
C GLY A 423 8.28 17.31 10.76
N THR A 424 7.61 16.66 9.83
CA THR A 424 6.17 16.33 9.90
C THR A 424 5.97 14.86 9.58
N ILE A 425 5.17 14.18 10.39
CA ILE A 425 4.91 12.75 10.22
C ILE A 425 3.42 12.54 10.01
N LEU A 426 3.04 11.91 8.90
CA LEU A 426 1.68 11.38 8.72
C LEU A 426 1.66 9.94 9.23
N PRO A 427 1.02 9.65 10.38
CA PRO A 427 0.85 8.28 10.84
C PRO A 427 -0.21 7.54 10.03
N LEU A 428 -0.40 6.26 10.34
CA LEU A 428 -1.34 5.34 9.66
C LEU A 428 -2.81 5.65 9.95
N LEU A 429 -3.26 6.86 9.59
CA LEU A 429 -4.58 7.40 9.92
C LEU A 429 -5.70 6.83 9.05
N LYS A 430 -6.92 6.83 9.62
CA LYS A 430 -8.14 6.54 8.86
C LYS A 430 -8.62 7.70 8.01
N GLU A 431 -8.43 8.90 8.53
CA GLU A 431 -8.87 10.14 7.91
C GLU A 431 -7.64 11.06 7.85
N PRO A 432 -6.73 10.86 6.87
CA PRO A 432 -5.47 11.60 6.80
C PRO A 432 -5.67 13.13 6.79
N ASN A 433 -6.76 13.60 6.17
CA ASN A 433 -7.11 15.02 6.07
C ASN A 433 -7.76 15.61 7.34
N ALA A 434 -8.00 14.82 8.39
CA ALA A 434 -8.62 15.30 9.63
C ALA A 434 -7.63 16.01 10.57
N VAL A 435 -6.33 15.95 10.27
CA VAL A 435 -5.26 16.51 11.11
C VAL A 435 -4.48 17.55 10.30
N SER A 436 -4.16 18.69 10.88
CA SER A 436 -3.37 19.72 10.20
C SER A 436 -1.88 19.37 10.16
N ALA A 437 -1.14 19.86 9.15
CA ALA A 437 0.32 19.65 9.06
C ALA A 437 1.08 20.14 10.31
N ARG A 438 0.55 21.17 11.00
CA ARG A 438 1.10 21.67 12.27
C ARG A 438 0.98 20.65 13.40
N GLU A 439 -0.16 19.97 13.51
CA GLU A 439 -0.37 18.89 14.49
C GLU A 439 0.47 17.64 14.19
N LEU A 440 0.80 17.42 12.90
CA LEU A 440 1.73 16.38 12.48
C LEU A 440 3.22 16.73 12.79
N GLY A 441 3.50 17.97 13.17
CA GLY A 441 4.85 18.46 13.46
C GLY A 441 5.51 17.76 14.64
N GLN A 442 6.76 17.32 14.45
CA GLN A 442 7.54 16.64 15.48
C GLN A 442 8.71 17.50 15.95
N LYS A 443 9.00 17.47 17.26
CA LYS A 443 10.14 18.18 17.87
C LYS A 443 11.24 17.23 18.33
N THR A 444 11.07 15.93 18.11
CA THR A 444 12.00 14.87 18.51
C THR A 444 12.56 14.19 17.27
N VAL A 445 13.76 13.62 17.41
CA VAL A 445 14.42 12.82 16.36
C VAL A 445 13.79 11.45 16.17
N TRP A 446 12.95 11.00 17.09
CA TRP A 446 12.31 9.69 17.08
C TRP A 446 10.89 9.77 17.63
N THR A 447 9.98 9.07 16.95
CA THR A 447 8.62 8.78 17.45
C THR A 447 8.15 7.43 16.87
N ALA A 448 7.57 6.59 17.71
CA ALA A 448 6.90 5.35 17.28
C ALA A 448 5.37 5.56 17.21
N TYR A 449 4.74 5.14 16.11
CA TYR A 449 3.31 5.30 15.88
C TYR A 449 2.60 3.95 15.80
N LYS A 450 1.62 3.75 16.68
CA LYS A 450 0.76 2.55 16.65
C LYS A 450 -0.23 2.61 15.50
N TRP A 451 -0.61 1.45 14.97
CA TRP A 451 -1.73 1.33 14.05
C TRP A 451 -3.05 1.85 14.66
N GLY A 452 -3.79 2.65 13.89
CA GLY A 452 -5.20 2.92 14.16
C GLY A 452 -5.53 3.90 15.30
N ARG A 453 -4.58 4.73 15.74
CA ARG A 453 -4.86 5.90 16.57
C ARG A 453 -5.06 7.15 15.73
#